data_AF-A0A9Q0NZ64-F1
#
_entry.id   AF-A0A9Q0NZ64-F1
#
_cell.length_a   1.000
_cell.length_b   1.000
_cell.length_c   1.000
_cell.angle_alpha   90.00
_cell.angle_beta   90.00
_cell.angle_gamma   90.00
#
_symmetry.space_group_name_H-M   'P 1'
#
loop_
_entity.id
_entity.type
_entity.pdbx_description
1 polymer ?
#
loop_
_entity_poly.entity_id
_entity_poly.type
_entity_poly.pdbx_seq_one_letter_code
_entity_poly.pdbx_strand_id
1 'polypeptide(L)'
;MCAQFSAVMGIPFSWFLLKVIPQSVSSYSTFAVTLFMMGLTISWNGTAVNAPIFAEVVPVKHRTMIYAYDRAFEGSFSSFAAPLVGILSEQMFGYDSKSIDPIKGSAREASALSKGLLSMMAIPFGLCCLFYTPLYRYFRQDRENARVAGSKSLEIM
;
A
#
# COMPACT_ATOMS: atom_id res chain seq x y z
N MET A 1 6.95 11.89 -8.33
CA MET A 1 5.66 11.80 -9.05
C MET A 1 5.13 10.37 -9.11
N CYS A 2 5.94 9.35 -9.47
CA CYS A 2 5.49 7.95 -9.56
C CYS A 2 4.87 7.37 -8.26
N ALA A 3 5.44 7.65 -7.08
CA ALA A 3 4.85 7.17 -5.81
C ALA A 3 3.48 7.80 -5.50
N GLN A 4 3.27 9.08 -5.83
CA GLN A 4 1.97 9.73 -5.63
C GLN A 4 0.95 9.20 -6.63
N PHE A 5 1.33 8.98 -7.90
CA PHE A 5 0.46 8.35 -8.88
C PHE A 5 0.08 6.92 -8.45
N SER A 6 1.06 6.12 -8.03
CA SER A 6 0.87 4.76 -7.52
C SER A 6 -0.05 4.71 -6.29
N ALA A 7 0.16 5.58 -5.31
CA ALA A 7 -0.66 5.64 -4.10
C ALA A 7 -2.08 6.16 -4.36
N VAL A 8 -2.24 7.16 -5.24
CA VAL A 8 -3.55 7.69 -5.62
C VAL A 8 -4.34 6.67 -6.42
N MET A 9 -3.70 5.90 -7.33
CA MET A 9 -4.37 4.87 -8.12
C MET A 9 -4.84 3.66 -7.27
N GLY A 10 -4.22 3.41 -6.11
CA GLY A 10 -4.67 2.35 -5.19
C GLY A 10 -6.09 2.58 -4.66
N ILE A 11 -6.51 3.84 -4.46
CA ILE A 11 -7.83 4.21 -3.94
C ILE A 11 -8.98 3.91 -4.93
N PRO A 12 -8.98 4.37 -6.19
CA PRO A 12 -10.01 4.05 -7.17
C PRO A 12 -10.03 2.58 -7.53
N PHE A 13 -8.88 1.88 -7.58
CA PHE A 13 -8.87 0.44 -7.81
C PHE A 13 -9.48 -0.34 -6.64
N SER A 14 -9.17 0.02 -5.40
CA SER A 14 -9.79 -0.60 -4.21
C SER A 14 -11.30 -0.37 -4.18
N TRP A 15 -11.75 0.85 -4.51
CA TRP A 15 -13.17 1.18 -4.61
C TRP A 15 -13.88 0.39 -5.72
N PHE A 16 -13.28 0.33 -6.91
CA PHE A 16 -13.83 -0.39 -8.05
C PHE A 16 -13.96 -1.88 -7.75
N LEU A 17 -12.90 -2.49 -7.23
CA LEU A 17 -12.84 -3.92 -6.95
C LEU A 17 -13.86 -4.34 -5.88
N LEU A 18 -14.00 -3.57 -4.81
CA LEU A 18 -14.75 -3.98 -3.62
C LEU A 18 -16.20 -3.49 -3.63
N LYS A 19 -16.53 -2.43 -4.39
CA LYS A 19 -17.88 -1.84 -4.43
C LYS A 19 -18.60 -1.97 -5.77
N VAL A 20 -17.87 -1.93 -6.89
CA VAL A 20 -18.49 -1.90 -8.24
C VAL A 20 -18.64 -3.29 -8.82
N ILE A 21 -17.72 -4.21 -8.54
CA ILE A 21 -17.78 -5.56 -9.11
C ILE A 21 -18.82 -6.39 -8.33
N PRO A 22 -19.88 -6.90 -8.99
CA PRO A 22 -20.83 -7.80 -8.35
C PRO A 22 -20.12 -9.08 -7.92
N GLN A 23 -20.33 -9.49 -6.67
CA GLN A 23 -19.76 -10.70 -6.07
C GLN A 23 -20.44 -11.95 -6.66
N SER A 24 -20.20 -12.19 -7.95
CA SER A 24 -20.72 -13.31 -8.73
C SER A 24 -19.60 -14.03 -9.45
N VAL A 25 -19.71 -15.35 -9.58
CA VAL A 25 -18.70 -16.20 -10.23
C VAL A 25 -18.50 -15.83 -11.70
N SER A 26 -19.52 -15.23 -12.34
CA SER A 26 -19.46 -14.76 -13.73
C SER A 26 -18.52 -13.57 -13.94
N SER A 27 -18.14 -12.86 -12.87
CA SER A 27 -17.29 -11.65 -12.94
C SER A 27 -15.80 -11.94 -12.71
N TYR A 28 -15.39 -13.21 -12.74
CA TYR A 28 -14.01 -13.65 -12.47
C TYR A 28 -12.96 -12.90 -13.32
N SER A 29 -13.20 -12.74 -14.63
CA SER A 29 -12.26 -12.05 -15.52
C SER A 29 -12.07 -10.58 -15.12
N THR A 30 -13.14 -9.90 -14.71
CA THR A 30 -13.09 -8.51 -14.24
C THR A 30 -12.29 -8.39 -12.93
N PHE A 31 -12.46 -9.34 -11.99
CA PHE A 31 -11.65 -9.39 -10.77
C PHE A 31 -10.17 -9.61 -11.11
N ALA A 32 -9.86 -10.58 -11.97
CA ALA A 32 -8.48 -10.92 -12.34
C ALA A 32 -7.76 -9.74 -13.00
N VAL A 33 -8.38 -9.07 -13.98
CA VAL A 33 -7.81 -7.91 -14.65
C VAL A 33 -7.63 -6.74 -13.68
N THR A 34 -8.62 -6.48 -12.80
CA THR A 34 -8.55 -5.40 -11.83
C THR A 34 -7.43 -5.65 -10.81
N LEU A 35 -7.32 -6.86 -10.26
CA LEU A 35 -6.24 -7.25 -9.34
C LEU A 35 -4.86 -7.16 -10.00
N PHE A 36 -4.76 -7.57 -11.27
CA PHE A 36 -3.51 -7.49 -12.02
C PHE A 36 -3.07 -6.04 -12.23
N MET A 37 -3.97 -5.18 -12.71
CA MET A 37 -3.68 -3.75 -12.89
C MET A 37 -3.38 -3.04 -11.57
N MET A 38 -4.11 -3.41 -10.51
CA MET A 38 -3.90 -2.89 -9.16
C MET A 38 -2.51 -3.27 -8.64
N GLY A 39 -2.09 -4.54 -8.77
CA GLY A 39 -0.75 -4.98 -8.36
C GLY A 39 0.36 -4.30 -9.17
N LEU A 40 0.18 -4.17 -10.48
CA LEU A 40 1.14 -3.47 -11.35
C LEU A 40 1.32 -2.01 -10.95
N THR A 41 0.23 -1.30 -10.64
CA THR A 41 0.29 0.14 -10.34
C THR A 41 0.75 0.43 -8.92
N ILE A 42 0.42 -0.40 -7.93
CA ILE A 42 0.79 -0.18 -6.52
C ILE A 42 2.26 -0.57 -6.24
N SER A 43 2.79 -1.59 -6.91
CA SER A 43 4.16 -2.10 -6.65
C SER A 43 5.30 -1.11 -6.96
N TRP A 44 5.02 -0.05 -7.72
CA TRP A 44 6.02 0.94 -8.12
C TRP A 44 6.49 1.87 -6.99
N ASN A 45 5.79 1.90 -5.85
CA ASN A 45 6.16 2.76 -4.73
C ASN A 45 7.52 2.37 -4.11
N GLY A 46 7.76 1.08 -3.85
CA GLY A 46 8.96 0.58 -3.19
C GLY A 46 10.19 0.67 -4.10
N THR A 47 10.07 0.20 -5.33
CA THR A 47 11.19 0.07 -6.27
C THR A 47 11.56 1.38 -6.96
N ALA A 48 10.58 2.21 -7.33
CA ALA A 48 10.85 3.43 -8.09
C ALA A 48 11.09 4.67 -7.22
N VAL A 49 10.74 4.63 -5.92
CA VAL A 49 10.83 5.79 -5.04
C VAL A 49 11.58 5.50 -3.75
N ASN A 50 11.15 4.53 -2.95
CA ASN A 50 11.79 4.29 -1.64
C ASN A 50 13.24 3.81 -1.79
N ALA A 51 13.51 2.84 -2.66
CA ALA A 51 14.86 2.32 -2.87
C ALA A 51 15.84 3.40 -3.40
N PRO A 52 15.50 4.21 -4.42
CA PRO A 52 16.38 5.31 -4.86
C PRO A 52 16.62 6.38 -3.78
N ILE A 53 15.60 6.74 -2.99
CA ILE A 53 15.73 7.71 -1.90
C ILE A 53 16.72 7.18 -0.84
N PHE A 54 16.56 5.92 -0.43
CA PHE A 54 17.52 5.30 0.51
C PHE A 54 18.92 5.19 -0.09
N ALA A 55 19.05 4.92 -1.39
CA ALA A 55 20.35 4.89 -2.04
C ALA A 55 21.05 6.27 -2.07
N GLU A 56 20.30 7.36 -2.27
CA GLU A 56 20.85 8.73 -2.30
C GLU A 56 21.19 9.26 -0.89
N VAL A 57 20.35 9.00 0.13
CA VAL A 57 20.51 9.57 1.47
C VAL A 57 21.43 8.74 2.37
N VAL A 58 21.44 7.42 2.20
CA VAL A 58 22.12 6.52 3.14
C VAL A 58 23.56 6.22 2.70
N PRO A 59 24.56 6.41 3.59
CA PRO A 59 25.94 6.01 3.35
C PRO A 59 26.06 4.53 3.01
N VAL A 60 26.95 4.19 2.07
CA VAL A 60 27.11 2.82 1.52
C VAL A 60 27.22 1.74 2.61
N LYS A 61 27.89 2.04 3.72
CA LYS A 61 28.08 1.12 4.86
C LYS A 61 26.77 0.70 5.56
N HIS A 62 25.71 1.50 5.48
CA HIS A 62 24.47 1.26 6.23
C HIS A 62 23.25 0.93 5.34
N ARG A 63 23.41 0.91 4.01
CA ARG A 63 22.30 0.68 3.07
C ARG A 63 21.57 -0.65 3.30
N THR A 64 22.32 -1.74 3.45
CA THR A 64 21.74 -3.08 3.69
C THR A 64 20.94 -3.13 4.99
N MET A 65 21.44 -2.48 6.05
CA MET A 65 20.76 -2.43 7.34
C MET A 65 19.43 -1.68 7.22
N ILE A 66 19.40 -0.54 6.51
CA ILE A 66 18.18 0.25 6.35
C ILE A 66 17.14 -0.47 5.49
N TYR A 67 17.56 -1.15 4.41
CA TYR A 67 16.64 -1.99 3.64
C TYR A 67 16.09 -3.16 4.45
N ALA A 68 16.90 -3.78 5.31
CA ALA A 68 16.45 -4.85 6.19
C ALA A 68 15.44 -4.34 7.22
N TYR A 69 15.68 -3.17 7.82
CA TYR A 69 14.74 -2.54 8.73
C TYR A 69 13.42 -2.18 8.05
N ASP A 70 13.46 -1.56 6.87
CA ASP A 70 12.26 -1.21 6.10
C ASP A 70 11.37 -2.44 5.86
N ARG A 71 11.97 -3.53 5.37
CA ARG A 71 11.26 -4.81 5.14
C ARG A 71 10.74 -5.44 6.43
N ALA A 72 11.51 -5.40 7.52
CA ALA A 72 11.09 -5.95 8.80
C ALA A 72 9.88 -5.20 9.38
N PHE A 73 9.87 -3.86 9.29
CA PHE A 73 8.74 -3.05 9.72
C PHE A 73 7.51 -3.28 8.84
N GLU A 74 7.67 -3.26 7.52
CA GLU A 74 6.57 -3.51 6.57
C GLU A 74 5.90 -4.87 6.84
N GLY A 75 6.71 -5.94 6.99
CA GLY A 75 6.20 -7.28 7.29
C GLY A 75 5.54 -7.39 8.66
N SER A 76 6.12 -6.76 9.69
CA SER A 76 5.56 -6.77 11.04
C SER A 76 4.19 -6.11 11.09
N PHE A 77 4.04 -4.93 10.47
CA PHE A 77 2.75 -4.24 10.39
C PHE A 77 1.74 -4.99 9.51
N SER A 78 2.18 -5.58 8.40
CA SER A 78 1.31 -6.36 7.52
C SER A 78 0.72 -7.59 8.21
N SER A 79 1.42 -8.16 9.20
CA SER A 79 0.95 -9.35 9.92
C SER A 79 -0.32 -9.08 10.75
N PHE A 80 -0.51 -7.84 11.21
CA PHE A 80 -1.72 -7.44 11.94
C PHE A 80 -2.93 -7.22 11.03
N ALA A 81 -2.73 -7.08 9.72
CA ALA A 81 -3.81 -6.78 8.79
C ALA A 81 -4.86 -7.89 8.74
N ALA A 82 -4.44 -9.16 8.66
CA ALA A 82 -5.37 -10.28 8.52
C ALA A 82 -6.28 -10.45 9.76
N PRO A 83 -5.76 -10.45 11.01
CA PRO A 83 -6.62 -10.46 12.20
C PRO A 83 -7.55 -9.24 12.28
N LEU A 84 -7.05 -8.04 11.97
CA LEU A 84 -7.86 -6.82 12.07
C LEU A 84 -9.03 -6.83 11.07
N VAL A 85 -8.78 -7.24 9.82
CA VAL A 85 -9.84 -7.38 8.81
C VAL A 85 -10.90 -8.38 9.26
N GLY A 86 -10.49 -9.51 9.85
CA GLY A 86 -11.41 -10.51 10.38
C GLY A 86 -12.33 -9.93 11.46
N ILE A 87 -11.74 -9.29 12.47
CA ILE A 87 -12.50 -8.64 13.56
C ILE A 87 -13.42 -7.56 13.01
N LEU A 88 -12.94 -6.71 12.09
CA LEU A 88 -13.74 -5.63 11.51
C LEU A 88 -14.93 -6.16 10.71
N SER A 89 -14.72 -7.26 9.97
CA SER A 89 -15.76 -7.92 9.18
C SER A 89 -16.84 -8.55 10.07
N GLU A 90 -16.43 -9.22 11.15
CA GLU A 90 -17.35 -9.84 12.12
C GLU A 90 -18.12 -8.79 12.93
N GLN A 91 -17.43 -7.81 13.52
CA GLN A 91 -18.03 -6.86 14.46
C GLN A 91 -18.80 -5.73 13.79
N MET A 92 -18.30 -5.17 12.67
CA MET A 92 -18.93 -4.01 12.02
C MET A 92 -19.85 -4.39 10.87
N PHE A 93 -19.56 -5.47 10.16
CA PHE A 93 -20.32 -5.86 8.95
C PHE A 93 -21.19 -7.10 9.16
N GLY A 94 -21.13 -7.73 10.34
CA GLY A 94 -21.97 -8.85 10.73
C GLY A 94 -21.63 -10.14 9.98
N TYR A 95 -20.35 -10.35 9.67
CA TYR A 95 -19.86 -11.58 9.07
C TYR A 95 -20.08 -12.76 10.04
N ASP A 96 -20.82 -13.78 9.61
CA ASP A 96 -21.07 -15.00 10.36
C ASP A 96 -20.47 -16.20 9.63
N SER A 97 -19.30 -16.63 10.12
CA SER A 97 -18.55 -17.78 9.62
C SER A 97 -19.33 -19.10 9.66
N LYS A 98 -20.35 -19.22 10.50
CA LYS A 98 -21.17 -20.44 10.64
C LYS A 98 -22.35 -20.49 9.66
N SER A 99 -22.72 -19.35 9.08
CA SER A 99 -23.83 -19.23 8.13
C SER A 99 -23.41 -19.46 6.67
N ILE A 100 -22.12 -19.68 6.42
CA ILE A 100 -21.56 -19.85 5.08
C ILE A 100 -21.92 -21.24 4.56
N ASP A 101 -22.74 -21.28 3.53
CA ASP A 101 -23.02 -22.50 2.77
C ASP A 101 -21.75 -22.89 1.98
N PRO A 102 -21.06 -23.99 2.32
CA PRO A 102 -19.77 -24.35 1.72
C PRO A 102 -19.87 -24.72 0.23
N ILE A 103 -21.08 -24.99 -0.27
CA ILE A 103 -21.31 -25.43 -1.66
C ILE A 103 -21.67 -24.25 -2.57
N LYS A 104 -22.40 -23.25 -2.06
CA LYS A 104 -22.89 -22.11 -2.85
C LYS A 104 -22.17 -20.80 -2.54
N GLY A 105 -21.50 -20.70 -1.40
CA GLY A 105 -21.02 -19.43 -0.86
C GLY A 105 -22.20 -18.51 -0.50
N SER A 106 -21.97 -17.57 0.41
CA SER A 106 -22.97 -16.56 0.74
C SER A 106 -22.54 -15.21 0.20
N ALA A 107 -23.30 -14.66 -0.76
CA ALA A 107 -23.05 -13.34 -1.34
C ALA A 107 -23.09 -12.23 -0.27
N ARG A 108 -23.86 -12.43 0.80
CA ARG A 108 -23.93 -11.53 1.95
C ARG A 108 -22.60 -11.50 2.72
N GLU A 109 -22.04 -12.68 2.99
CA GLU A 109 -20.76 -12.82 3.72
C GLU A 109 -19.58 -12.30 2.89
N ALA A 110 -19.59 -12.56 1.58
CA ALA A 110 -18.61 -11.99 0.65
C ALA A 110 -18.67 -10.45 0.61
N SER A 111 -19.88 -9.87 0.67
CA SER A 111 -20.07 -8.41 0.74
C SER A 111 -19.59 -7.83 2.07
N ALA A 112 -19.85 -8.51 3.21
CA ALA A 112 -19.38 -8.09 4.53
C ALA A 112 -17.85 -8.10 4.61
N LEU A 113 -17.21 -9.17 4.12
CA LEU A 113 -15.76 -9.30 4.06
C LEU A 113 -15.13 -8.25 3.12
N SER A 114 -15.73 -8.04 1.94
CA SER A 114 -15.27 -7.02 0.98
C SER A 114 -15.26 -5.61 1.60
N LYS A 115 -16.30 -5.25 2.37
CA LYS A 115 -16.35 -3.96 3.09
C LYS A 115 -15.31 -3.86 4.20
N GLY A 116 -15.08 -4.95 4.93
CA GLY A 116 -14.02 -5.03 5.94
C GLY A 116 -12.62 -4.81 5.33
N LEU A 117 -12.34 -5.49 4.23
CA LEU A 117 -11.11 -5.31 3.44
C LEU A 117 -10.97 -3.88 2.92
N LEU A 118 -12.05 -3.28 2.38
CA LEU A 118 -12.03 -1.91 1.86
C LEU A 118 -11.65 -0.92 2.94
N SER A 119 -12.27 -1.01 4.11
CA SER A 119 -11.99 -0.15 5.25
C SER A 119 -10.52 -0.27 5.69
N MET A 120 -10.00 -1.49 5.77
CA MET A 120 -8.62 -1.73 6.20
C MET A 120 -7.58 -1.38 5.13
N MET A 121 -7.94 -1.35 3.84
CA MET A 121 -7.04 -0.90 2.78
C MET A 121 -7.05 0.64 2.62
N ALA A 122 -8.22 1.28 2.79
CA ALA A 122 -8.35 2.72 2.62
C ALA A 122 -7.50 3.53 3.62
N ILE A 123 -7.39 3.06 4.87
CA ILE A 123 -6.64 3.74 5.93
C ILE A 123 -5.13 3.78 5.62
N PRO A 124 -4.44 2.64 5.35
CA PRO A 124 -3.03 2.65 4.93
C PRO A 124 -2.79 3.43 3.64
N PHE A 125 -3.62 3.29 2.61
CA PHE A 125 -3.45 4.09 1.38
C PHE A 125 -3.57 5.59 1.65
N GLY A 126 -4.51 6.00 2.51
CA GLY A 126 -4.67 7.38 2.96
C GLY A 126 -3.45 7.89 3.72
N LEU A 127 -2.95 7.11 4.68
CA LEU A 127 -1.73 7.44 5.44
C LEU A 127 -0.51 7.52 4.52
N CYS A 128 -0.33 6.57 3.60
CA CYS A 128 0.74 6.61 2.62
C CYS A 128 0.67 7.89 1.77
N CYS A 129 -0.50 8.25 1.24
CA CYS A 129 -0.66 9.50 0.49
C CYS A 129 -0.31 10.73 1.35
N LEU A 130 -0.76 10.75 2.61
CA LEU A 130 -0.53 11.84 3.54
C LEU A 130 0.95 11.98 3.92
N PHE A 131 1.70 10.88 4.05
CA PHE A 131 3.14 10.91 4.32
C PHE A 131 4.00 11.16 3.07
N TYR A 132 3.63 10.64 1.90
CA TYR A 132 4.36 10.89 0.65
C TYR A 132 4.24 12.35 0.16
N THR A 133 3.17 13.05 0.52
CA THR A 133 2.94 14.45 0.14
C THR A 133 4.00 15.42 0.73
N PRO A 134 4.22 15.47 2.05
CA PRO A 134 5.29 16.26 2.66
C PRO A 134 6.66 15.68 2.34
N LEU A 135 6.83 14.35 2.27
CA LEU A 135 8.12 13.75 1.90
C LEU A 135 8.61 14.26 0.55
N TYR A 136 7.75 14.39 -0.46
CA TYR A 136 8.16 14.94 -1.76
C TYR A 136 8.57 16.42 -1.68
N ARG A 137 7.91 17.22 -0.83
CA ARG A 137 8.27 18.63 -0.62
C ARG A 137 9.58 18.78 0.15
N TYR A 138 9.72 18.08 1.26
CA TYR A 138 10.91 18.16 2.11
C TYR A 138 12.11 17.46 1.48
N PHE A 139 11.95 16.30 0.84
CA PHE A 139 13.05 15.61 0.17
C PHE A 139 13.64 16.44 -0.97
N ARG A 140 12.82 17.21 -1.71
CA ARG A 140 13.35 18.11 -2.74
C ARG A 140 14.25 19.19 -2.12
N GLN A 141 13.80 19.80 -1.02
CA GLN A 141 14.55 20.81 -0.28
C GLN A 141 15.83 20.22 0.35
N ASP A 142 15.73 19.02 0.92
CA ASP A 142 16.82 18.35 1.62
C ASP A 142 17.88 17.81 0.65
N ARG A 143 17.46 17.36 -0.53
CA ARG A 143 18.36 17.00 -1.65
C ARG A 143 19.10 18.21 -2.20
N GLU A 144 18.44 19.36 -2.32
CA GLU A 144 19.09 20.61 -2.71
C GLU A 144 20.11 21.06 -1.64
N ASN A 145 19.77 20.96 -0.35
CA ASN A 145 20.68 21.26 0.75
C ASN A 145 21.87 20.29 0.81
N ALA A 146 21.65 18.99 0.62
CA ALA A 146 22.69 17.97 0.60
C ALA A 146 23.64 18.13 -0.61
N ARG A 147 23.11 18.52 -1.78
CA ARG A 147 23.94 18.87 -2.95
C ARG A 147 24.83 20.08 -2.68
N VAL A 148 24.29 21.14 -2.09
CA VAL A 148 25.06 22.34 -1.74
C VAL A 148 26.13 22.04 -0.68
N ALA A 149 25.81 21.22 0.32
CA ALA A 149 26.78 20.76 1.32
C ALA A 149 27.88 19.86 0.72
N GLY A 150 27.52 18.97 -0.21
CA GLY A 150 28.46 18.12 -0.94
C GLY A 150 29.41 18.90 -1.84
N SER A 151 28.91 19.91 -2.58
CA SER A 151 29.75 20.80 -3.39
C SER A 151 30.70 21.63 -2.53
N LYS A 152 30.24 22.18 -1.40
CA LYS A 152 31.12 22.90 -0.46
C LYS A 152 32.21 22.02 0.11
N SER A 153 31.92 20.76 0.44
CA SER A 153 32.96 19.84 0.94
C SER A 153 33.98 19.46 -0.12
N LEU A 154 33.64 19.55 -1.41
CA LEU A 154 34.54 19.31 -2.54
C LEU A 154 35.39 20.54 -2.91
N GLU A 155 34.90 21.75 -2.66
CA GLU A 155 35.66 23.01 -2.85
C GLU A 155 36.67 23.29 -1.72
N ILE A 156 36.47 22.68 -0.54
CA ILE A 156 37.33 22.85 0.65
C ILE A 156 38.47 21.81 0.68
N MET A 157 38.47 20.83 -0.23
CA MET A 157 39.49 19.77 -0.35
C MET A 157 40.44 20.04 -1.51
#